data_AF-B2D0A6-F1
#
_entry.id   AF-B2D0A6-F1
#
_cell.length_a   1.000
_cell.length_b   1.000
_cell.length_c   1.000
_cell.angle_alpha   90.00
_cell.angle_beta   90.00
_cell.angle_gamma   90.00
#
_symmetry.space_group_name_H-M   'P 1'
#
loop_
_entity.id
_entity.type
_entity.pdbx_description
1 polymer ?
#
loop_
_entity_poly.entity_id
_entity_poly.type
_entity_poly.pdbx_seq_one_letter_code
_entity_poly.pdbx_strand_id
1 'polypeptide(L)'
;QLEPEELYQTFQRIVENVNVIISTYGEGESGPMGNIMIDPVLGTVGFGSGLHGWAFTLKQFAEMYVAKFAAKGEGQLGPAERAKKVEDMMKKLWGDRYFDPANGKFSKSANSPDGKKLPRTFCQLILDPIFKVFDAIMNFRKEETAKLIEKLDIKLDSEDKDKEGKPLLKAVMRRWLPAGDALLQMITIHLPSPVTA
;
A
#
# COMPACT_ATOMS: atom_id res chain seq x y z
N GLN A 1 -6.00 17.20 -10.22
CA GLN A 1 -5.63 15.95 -9.51
C GLN A 1 -4.52 16.33 -8.54
N LEU A 2 -4.55 15.84 -7.29
CA LEU A 2 -3.42 16.03 -6.37
C LEU A 2 -2.24 15.20 -6.87
N GLU A 3 -1.02 15.71 -6.69
CA GLU A 3 0.17 14.93 -6.98
C GLU A 3 0.33 13.79 -5.96
N PRO A 4 0.98 12.66 -6.32
CA PRO A 4 1.20 11.55 -5.40
C PRO A 4 1.90 11.96 -4.09
N GLU A 5 2.84 12.90 -4.14
CA GLU A 5 3.52 13.39 -2.92
C GLU A 5 2.58 14.25 -2.07
N GLU A 6 1.74 15.10 -2.66
CA GLU A 6 0.75 15.88 -1.90
C GLU A 6 -0.28 14.96 -1.21
N LEU A 7 -0.68 13.88 -1.89
CA LEU A 7 -1.57 12.88 -1.32
C LEU A 7 -0.90 12.13 -0.16
N TYR A 8 0.37 11.75 -0.29
CA TYR A 8 1.15 11.16 0.79
C TYR A 8 1.25 12.10 2.00
N GLN A 9 1.59 13.37 1.78
CA GLN A 9 1.67 14.38 2.85
C GLN A 9 0.33 14.57 3.55
N THR A 10 -0.77 14.51 2.79
CA THR A 10 -2.12 14.56 3.35
C THR A 10 -2.40 13.35 4.24
N PHE A 11 -2.07 12.14 3.78
CA PHE A 11 -2.20 10.93 4.61
C PHE A 11 -1.36 11.00 5.88
N GLN A 12 -0.11 11.46 5.78
CA GLN A 12 0.76 11.63 6.94
C GLN A 12 0.16 12.59 7.96
N ARG A 13 -0.37 13.74 7.53
CA ARG A 13 -1.03 14.70 8.43
C ARG A 13 -2.28 14.12 9.09
N ILE A 14 -3.06 13.30 8.38
CA ILE A 14 -4.24 12.65 8.96
C ILE A 14 -3.80 11.67 10.07
N VAL A 15 -2.79 10.85 9.82
CA VAL A 15 -2.23 9.92 10.80
C VAL A 15 -1.70 10.68 12.02
N GLU A 16 -0.95 11.76 11.80
CA GLU A 16 -0.43 12.63 12.87
C GLU A 16 -1.56 13.19 13.73
N ASN A 17 -2.60 13.76 13.12
CA ASN A 17 -3.74 14.34 13.84
C ASN A 17 -4.47 13.30 14.69
N VAL A 18 -4.62 12.07 14.19
CA VAL A 18 -5.22 10.97 14.98
C VAL A 18 -4.32 10.61 16.16
N ASN A 19 -3.01 10.51 15.94
CA ASN A 19 -2.05 10.24 17.02
C ASN A 19 -2.00 11.36 18.07
N VAL A 20 -2.21 12.62 17.68
CA VAL A 20 -2.37 13.74 18.63
C VAL A 20 -3.57 13.51 19.53
N ILE A 21 -4.73 13.13 18.98
CA ILE A 21 -5.94 12.83 19.78
C ILE A 21 -5.68 11.65 20.71
N ILE A 22 -5.10 10.56 20.19
CA ILE A 22 -4.76 9.37 20.98
C ILE A 22 -3.81 9.72 22.12
N SER A 23 -2.78 10.52 21.87
CA SER A 23 -1.82 10.95 22.90
C SER A 23 -2.42 11.90 23.94
N THR A 24 -3.45 12.66 23.56
CA THR A 24 -4.13 13.63 24.45
C THR A 24 -5.05 12.92 25.44
N TYR A 25 -5.76 11.88 24.99
CA TYR A 25 -6.79 11.20 25.79
C TYR A 25 -6.42 9.78 26.22
N GLY A 26 -5.38 9.18 25.65
CA GLY A 26 -4.87 7.87 26.02
C GLY A 26 -3.98 7.95 27.26
N GLU A 27 -3.90 6.87 28.03
CA GLU A 27 -3.13 6.79 29.28
C GLU A 27 -1.60 6.65 29.06
N GLY A 28 -1.09 7.05 27.89
CA GLY A 28 0.31 6.96 27.50
C GLY A 28 0.80 5.54 27.20
N GLU A 29 2.01 5.42 26.65
CA GLU A 29 2.61 4.14 26.21
C GLU A 29 2.86 3.16 27.37
N SER A 30 2.90 3.67 28.61
CA SER A 30 3.05 2.92 29.86
C SER A 30 1.72 2.61 30.56
N GLY A 31 0.59 3.04 29.98
CA GLY A 31 -0.73 2.73 30.47
C GLY A 31 -1.10 1.26 30.29
N PRO A 32 -2.19 0.78 30.92
CA PRO A 32 -2.66 -0.60 30.83
C PRO A 32 -2.99 -1.02 29.38
N MET A 33 -3.29 -0.06 28.50
CA MET A 33 -3.57 -0.29 27.07
C MET A 33 -2.31 -0.37 26.19
N GLY A 34 -1.12 -0.06 26.73
CA GLY A 34 0.14 -0.05 25.96
C GLY A 34 0.18 1.02 24.86
N ASN A 35 0.95 0.75 23.79
CA ASN A 35 1.04 1.67 22.65
C ASN A 35 -0.19 1.54 21.74
N ILE A 36 -1.13 2.47 21.88
CA ILE A 36 -2.36 2.55 21.09
C ILE A 36 -2.27 3.51 19.90
N MET A 37 -1.08 4.07 19.61
CA MET A 37 -0.90 4.93 18.44
C MET A 37 -1.04 4.14 17.14
N ILE A 38 -1.51 4.81 16.10
CA ILE A 38 -1.62 4.22 14.76
C ILE A 38 -0.34 4.48 13.96
N ASP A 39 0.17 3.45 13.30
CA ASP A 39 1.34 3.51 12.43
C ASP A 39 1.08 2.74 11.13
N PRO A 40 1.14 3.41 9.96
CA PRO A 40 1.07 2.76 8.65
C PRO A 40 2.08 1.62 8.47
N VAL A 41 3.29 1.73 9.03
CA VAL A 41 4.35 0.72 8.97
C VAL A 41 3.98 -0.56 9.72
N LEU A 42 3.16 -0.45 10.77
CA LEU A 42 2.66 -1.60 11.52
C LEU A 42 1.44 -2.25 10.84
N GLY A 43 0.82 -1.57 9.87
CA GLY A 43 -0.38 -2.06 9.18
C GLY A 43 -1.69 -1.68 9.88
N THR A 44 -1.65 -0.78 10.87
CA THR A 44 -2.86 -0.29 11.58
C THR A 44 -3.62 0.77 10.77
N VAL A 45 -3.11 1.18 9.60
CA VAL A 45 -3.74 2.17 8.72
C VAL A 45 -4.05 1.54 7.38
N GLY A 46 -5.34 1.55 7.03
CA GLY A 46 -5.85 1.16 5.72
C GLY A 46 -6.18 2.38 4.87
N PHE A 47 -5.83 2.33 3.59
CA PHE A 47 -6.13 3.36 2.59
C PHE A 47 -7.11 2.82 1.56
N GLY A 48 -8.13 3.57 1.17
CA GLY A 48 -9.08 3.08 0.18
C GLY A 48 -10.28 3.98 -0.05
N SER A 49 -11.25 3.43 -0.77
CA SER A 49 -12.54 4.04 -1.05
C SER A 49 -13.68 3.04 -0.87
N GLY A 50 -14.52 3.29 0.13
CA GLY A 50 -15.72 2.47 0.38
C GLY A 50 -16.73 2.52 -0.77
N LEU A 51 -16.85 3.65 -1.47
CA LEU A 51 -17.75 3.81 -2.61
C LEU A 51 -17.35 2.91 -3.79
N HIS A 52 -16.06 2.84 -4.08
CA HIS A 52 -15.52 2.00 -5.14
C HIS A 52 -15.24 0.56 -4.69
N GLY A 53 -15.24 0.31 -3.38
CA GLY A 53 -15.12 -1.03 -2.78
C GLY A 53 -13.70 -1.59 -2.77
N TRP A 54 -12.69 -0.73 -2.78
CA TRP A 54 -11.29 -1.13 -2.71
C TRP A 54 -10.60 -0.48 -1.52
N ALA A 55 -9.72 -1.21 -0.87
CA ALA A 55 -8.84 -0.69 0.16
C ALA A 55 -7.60 -1.58 0.25
N PHE A 56 -6.55 -1.02 0.83
CA PHE A 56 -5.29 -1.71 1.01
C PHE A 56 -4.60 -1.30 2.30
N THR A 57 -3.77 -2.21 2.82
CA THR A 57 -2.79 -1.90 3.85
C THR A 57 -1.38 -1.99 3.27
N LEU A 58 -0.37 -1.45 3.96
CA LEU A 58 1.03 -1.63 3.55
C LEU A 58 1.43 -3.11 3.54
N LYS A 59 0.81 -3.94 4.39
CA LYS A 59 1.14 -5.35 4.53
C LYS A 59 0.84 -6.13 3.25
N GLN A 60 -0.34 -5.92 2.65
CA GLN A 60 -0.72 -6.56 1.38
C GLN A 60 0.27 -6.22 0.25
N PHE A 61 0.66 -4.95 0.14
CA PHE A 61 1.67 -4.54 -0.84
C PHE A 61 3.04 -5.12 -0.53
N ALA A 62 3.46 -5.16 0.74
CA ALA A 62 4.74 -5.74 1.14
C ALA A 62 4.82 -7.23 0.78
N GLU A 63 3.78 -8.01 1.05
CA GLU A 63 3.70 -9.42 0.68
C GLU A 63 3.78 -9.62 -0.84
N MET A 64 3.05 -8.80 -1.61
CA MET A 64 3.09 -8.83 -3.08
C MET A 64 4.49 -8.51 -3.61
N TYR A 65 5.15 -7.46 -3.08
CA TYR A 65 6.49 -7.08 -3.55
C TYR A 65 7.56 -8.08 -3.15
N VAL A 66 7.53 -8.60 -1.93
CA VAL A 66 8.48 -9.64 -1.49
C VAL A 66 8.35 -10.88 -2.38
N ALA A 67 7.13 -11.31 -2.72
CA ALA A 67 6.93 -12.42 -3.65
C ALA A 67 7.50 -12.11 -5.05
N LYS A 68 7.29 -10.90 -5.57
CA LYS A 68 7.83 -10.46 -6.87
C LYS A 68 9.36 -10.35 -6.88
N PHE A 69 9.97 -9.94 -5.78
CA PHE A 69 11.44 -9.87 -5.66
C PHE A 69 12.04 -11.27 -5.48
N ALA A 70 11.41 -12.15 -4.70
CA ALA A 70 11.85 -13.54 -4.54
C ALA A 70 11.79 -14.30 -5.88
N ALA A 71 10.69 -14.16 -6.63
CA ALA A 71 10.55 -14.78 -7.96
C ALA A 71 11.64 -14.35 -8.97
N LYS A 72 12.36 -13.25 -8.72
CA LYS A 72 13.45 -12.74 -9.57
C LYS A 72 14.85 -13.23 -9.19
N GLY A 73 15.04 -13.94 -8.07
CA GLY A 73 16.40 -14.40 -7.73
C GLY A 73 16.60 -15.09 -6.37
N GLU A 74 15.59 -15.18 -5.51
CA GLU A 74 15.68 -15.87 -4.23
C GLU A 74 14.63 -16.98 -4.22
N GLY A 75 15.07 -18.25 -4.24
CA GLY A 75 14.19 -19.42 -4.23
C GLY A 75 13.15 -19.42 -3.09
N GLN A 76 12.31 -20.45 -3.01
CA GLN A 76 11.24 -20.51 -1.98
C GLN A 76 11.78 -20.19 -0.58
N LEU A 77 11.41 -19.01 -0.07
CA LEU A 77 11.77 -18.56 1.27
C LEU A 77 10.92 -19.33 2.30
N GLY A 78 11.54 -19.73 3.40
CA GLY A 78 10.82 -20.33 4.52
C GLY A 78 9.78 -19.35 5.11
N PRO A 79 8.72 -19.83 5.79
CA PRO A 79 7.65 -18.98 6.34
C PRO A 79 8.17 -17.87 7.25
N ALA A 80 9.15 -18.17 8.11
CA ALA A 80 9.74 -17.21 9.04
C ALA A 80 10.58 -16.13 8.34
N GLU A 81 11.38 -16.51 7.34
CA GLU A 81 12.18 -15.55 6.57
C GLU A 81 11.30 -14.64 5.71
N ARG A 82 10.21 -15.19 5.15
CA ARG A 82 9.22 -14.42 4.42
C ARG A 82 8.57 -13.37 5.32
N ALA A 83 8.13 -13.74 6.53
CA ALA A 83 7.54 -12.80 7.48
C ALA A 83 8.49 -11.64 7.80
N LYS A 84 9.76 -11.94 8.10
CA LYS A 84 10.78 -10.92 8.35
C LYS A 84 11.00 -9.99 7.14
N LYS A 85 11.07 -10.54 5.92
CA LYS A 85 11.20 -9.74 4.70
C LYS A 85 9.98 -8.86 4.43
N VAL A 86 8.78 -9.33 4.77
CA VAL A 86 7.54 -8.55 4.67
C VAL A 86 7.59 -7.36 5.63
N GLU A 87 7.97 -7.57 6.89
CA GLU A 87 8.13 -6.48 7.87
C GLU A 87 9.18 -5.45 7.42
N ASP A 88 10.34 -5.92 6.93
CA ASP A 88 11.38 -5.04 6.39
C ASP A 88 10.91 -4.26 5.15
N MET A 89 10.04 -4.85 4.34
CA MET A 89 9.44 -4.20 3.19
C MET A 89 8.41 -3.15 3.61
N MET A 90 7.55 -3.44 4.60
CA MET A 90 6.61 -2.44 5.14
C MET A 90 7.34 -1.19 5.65
N LYS A 91 8.45 -1.37 6.37
CA LYS A 91 9.35 -0.28 6.82
C LYS A 91 10.01 0.50 5.68
N LYS A 92 10.06 -0.05 4.46
CA LYS A 92 10.59 0.63 3.26
C LYS A 92 9.49 1.32 2.48
N LEU A 93 8.25 0.84 2.56
CA LEU A 93 7.11 1.37 1.80
C LEU A 93 6.58 2.69 2.35
N TRP A 94 6.89 3.08 3.59
CA TRP A 94 6.41 4.31 4.22
C TRP A 94 7.53 5.13 4.86
N GLY A 95 7.30 6.43 5.04
CA GLY A 95 8.26 7.37 5.60
C GLY A 95 9.24 7.93 4.58
N ASP A 96 10.36 8.48 5.08
CA ASP A 96 11.47 9.02 4.27
C ASP A 96 12.36 7.90 3.71
N ARG A 97 11.73 7.10 2.87
CA ARG A 97 12.35 6.00 2.13
C ARG A 97 12.12 6.24 0.66
N TYR A 98 13.19 6.19 -0.12
CA TYR A 98 13.18 6.49 -1.54
C TYR A 98 13.68 5.26 -2.31
N PHE A 99 13.09 5.00 -3.47
CA PHE A 99 13.50 3.88 -4.30
C PHE A 99 14.13 4.42 -5.59
N ASP A 100 15.33 3.94 -5.90
CA ASP A 100 15.99 4.26 -7.16
C ASP A 100 15.73 3.12 -8.16
N PRO A 101 14.89 3.33 -9.20
CA PRO A 101 14.63 2.30 -10.19
C PRO A 101 15.84 1.99 -11.08
N ALA A 102 16.80 2.92 -11.23
CA ALA A 102 18.00 2.69 -12.03
C ALA A 102 19.00 1.79 -11.30
N ASN A 103 19.15 2.00 -9.99
CA ASN A 103 20.06 1.22 -9.15
C ASN A 103 19.38 0.02 -8.48
N GLY A 104 18.05 -0.05 -8.50
CA GLY A 104 17.24 -1.09 -7.84
C GLY A 104 17.36 -1.10 -6.31
N LYS A 105 17.80 0.01 -5.70
CA LYS A 105 18.14 0.10 -4.28
C LYS A 105 17.26 1.11 -3.56
N PHE A 106 17.00 0.81 -2.28
CA PHE A 106 16.33 1.73 -1.37
C PHE A 106 17.35 2.67 -0.74
N SER A 107 17.02 3.95 -0.67
CA SER A 107 17.81 5.00 -0.04
C SER A 107 17.01 5.66 1.09
N LYS A 108 17.71 6.18 2.10
CA LYS A 108 17.13 7.12 3.08
C LYS A 108 17.26 8.58 2.65
N SER A 109 18.15 8.84 1.68
CA SER A 109 18.37 10.18 1.14
C SER A 109 17.37 10.45 0.03
N ALA A 110 16.73 11.62 0.07
CA ALA A 110 15.82 12.10 -0.97
C ALA A 110 16.51 12.35 -2.31
N ASN A 111 17.84 12.40 -2.33
CA ASN A 111 18.65 12.59 -3.52
C ASN A 111 19.51 11.34 -3.77
N SER A 112 19.59 10.94 -5.04
CA SER A 112 20.54 9.97 -5.56
C SER A 112 21.98 10.49 -5.42
N PRO A 113 23.02 9.63 -5.42
CA PRO A 113 24.41 10.06 -5.50
C PRO A 113 24.69 11.05 -6.65
N ASP A 114 23.90 10.97 -7.73
CA ASP A 114 23.99 11.86 -8.89
C ASP A 114 23.23 13.19 -8.73
N GLY A 115 22.74 13.51 -7.53
CA GLY A 115 22.01 14.74 -7.21
C GLY A 115 20.54 14.78 -7.69
N LYS A 116 20.04 13.72 -8.33
CA LYS A 116 18.64 13.62 -8.77
C LYS A 116 17.71 13.37 -7.59
N LYS A 117 16.58 14.09 -7.53
CA LYS A 117 15.51 13.81 -6.56
C LYS A 117 14.91 12.43 -6.84
N LEU A 118 14.93 11.58 -5.83
CA LEU A 118 14.31 10.27 -5.87
C LEU A 118 12.86 10.38 -5.40
N PRO A 119 11.90 9.75 -6.10
CA PRO A 119 10.54 9.68 -5.62
C PRO A 119 10.47 8.81 -4.36
N ARG A 120 9.56 9.17 -3.46
CA ARG A 120 9.27 8.38 -2.27
C ARG A 120 8.79 6.98 -2.66
N THR A 121 9.19 5.99 -1.89
CA THR A 121 8.86 4.59 -2.15
C THR A 121 7.34 4.37 -2.16
N PHE A 122 6.61 4.97 -1.22
CA PHE A 122 5.14 4.92 -1.21
C PHE A 122 4.55 5.44 -2.53
N CYS A 123 5.02 6.61 -2.98
CA CYS A 123 4.56 7.25 -4.20
C CYS A 123 4.86 6.39 -5.43
N GLN A 124 6.06 5.82 -5.52
CA GLN A 124 6.49 5.06 -6.69
C GLN A 124 5.96 3.63 -6.75
N LEU A 125 5.91 2.92 -5.61
CA LEU A 125 5.48 1.53 -5.60
C LEU A 125 3.97 1.40 -5.41
N ILE A 126 3.35 2.23 -4.57
CA ILE A 126 1.92 2.08 -4.25
C ILE A 126 1.07 3.03 -5.10
N LEU A 127 1.32 4.34 -5.02
CA LEU A 127 0.45 5.32 -5.69
C LEU A 127 0.58 5.32 -7.21
N ASP A 128 1.80 5.27 -7.76
CA ASP A 128 2.03 5.35 -9.21
C ASP A 128 1.29 4.25 -10.00
N PRO A 129 1.30 2.95 -9.60
CA PRO A 129 0.46 1.95 -10.25
C PRO A 129 -1.04 2.23 -10.14
N ILE A 130 -1.51 2.72 -8.98
CA ILE A 130 -2.92 3.10 -8.79
C ILE A 130 -3.28 4.23 -9.78
N PHE A 131 -2.51 5.32 -9.77
CA PHE A 131 -2.74 6.46 -10.67
C PHE A 131 -2.70 6.05 -12.14
N LYS A 132 -1.76 5.20 -12.54
CA LYS A 132 -1.69 4.66 -13.92
C LYS A 132 -2.93 3.87 -14.31
N VAL A 133 -3.46 3.03 -13.42
CA VAL A 133 -4.70 2.29 -13.70
C VAL A 133 -5.90 3.24 -13.80
N PHE A 134 -6.03 4.20 -12.89
CA PHE A 134 -7.07 5.22 -12.96
C PHE A 134 -6.99 6.02 -14.27
N ASP A 135 -5.81 6.50 -14.63
CA ASP A 135 -5.59 7.32 -15.81
C ASP A 135 -5.82 6.54 -17.12
N ALA A 136 -5.30 5.30 -17.21
CA ALA A 136 -5.49 4.47 -18.40
C ALA A 136 -6.97 4.11 -18.64
N ILE A 137 -7.72 3.78 -17.57
CA ILE A 137 -9.13 3.41 -17.68
C ILE A 137 -10.01 4.65 -17.95
N MET A 138 -9.77 5.77 -17.26
CA MET A 138 -10.58 6.98 -17.42
C MET A 138 -10.35 7.69 -18.76
N ASN A 139 -9.15 7.55 -19.34
CA ASN A 139 -8.84 8.07 -20.67
C ASN A 139 -9.03 7.03 -21.80
N PHE A 140 -9.68 5.89 -21.51
CA PHE A 140 -10.00 4.86 -22.50
C PHE A 140 -8.79 4.32 -23.28
N ARG A 141 -7.60 4.27 -22.66
CA ARG A 141 -6.36 3.75 -23.27
C ARG A 141 -6.35 2.21 -23.17
N LYS A 142 -7.08 1.55 -24.08
CA LYS A 142 -7.33 0.10 -24.04
C LYS A 142 -6.07 -0.76 -24.05
N GLU A 143 -5.09 -0.43 -24.91
CA GLU A 143 -3.84 -1.20 -25.00
C GLU A 143 -3.01 -1.10 -23.71
N GLU A 144 -2.90 0.10 -23.14
CA GLU A 144 -2.20 0.31 -21.88
C GLU A 144 -2.92 -0.37 -20.72
N THR A 145 -4.25 -0.28 -20.70
CA THR A 145 -5.09 -0.92 -19.69
C THR A 145 -4.90 -2.44 -19.71
N ALA A 146 -4.90 -3.07 -20.89
CA ALA A 146 -4.65 -4.50 -21.02
C ALA A 146 -3.25 -4.90 -20.51
N LYS A 147 -2.20 -4.15 -20.88
CA LYS A 147 -0.82 -4.38 -20.38
C LYS A 147 -0.72 -4.21 -18.86
N LEU A 148 -1.42 -3.23 -18.29
CA LEU A 148 -1.43 -2.99 -16.85
C LEU A 148 -2.16 -4.10 -16.09
N ILE A 149 -3.33 -4.54 -16.58
CA ILE A 149 -4.10 -5.65 -16.00
C ILE A 149 -3.26 -6.93 -15.98
N GLU A 150 -2.56 -7.24 -17.07
CA GLU A 150 -1.66 -8.39 -17.15
C GLU A 150 -0.48 -8.26 -16.18
N LYS A 151 0.18 -7.10 -16.14
CA LYS A 151 1.32 -6.84 -15.23
C LYS A 151 0.95 -6.89 -13.74
N LEU A 152 -0.29 -6.53 -13.42
CA LEU A 152 -0.84 -6.59 -12.07
C LEU A 152 -1.45 -7.96 -11.73
N ASP A 153 -1.45 -8.90 -12.68
CA ASP A 153 -2.04 -10.25 -12.55
C ASP A 153 -3.53 -10.22 -12.17
N ILE A 154 -4.27 -9.27 -12.73
CA ILE A 154 -5.71 -9.09 -12.47
C ILE A 154 -6.51 -9.92 -13.47
N LYS A 155 -7.26 -10.92 -12.99
CA LYS A 155 -8.13 -11.74 -13.83
C LYS A 155 -9.50 -11.10 -14.01
N LEU A 156 -9.75 -10.54 -15.19
CA LEU A 156 -11.08 -10.08 -15.63
C LEU A 156 -11.84 -11.21 -16.32
N ASP A 157 -13.12 -11.34 -16.00
CA ASP A 157 -14.04 -12.19 -16.76
C ASP A 157 -14.45 -11.53 -18.08
N SER A 158 -15.14 -12.30 -18.93
CA SER A 158 -15.55 -11.83 -20.26
C SER A 158 -16.46 -10.60 -20.17
N GLU A 159 -17.36 -10.55 -19.19
CA GLU A 159 -18.28 -9.41 -19.01
C GLU A 159 -17.57 -8.14 -18.52
N ASP A 160 -16.55 -8.26 -17.66
CA ASP A 160 -15.76 -7.11 -17.21
C ASP A 160 -14.86 -6.56 -18.31
N LYS A 161 -14.46 -7.37 -19.30
CA LYS A 161 -13.63 -6.91 -20.44
C LYS A 161 -14.38 -5.96 -21.38
N ASP A 162 -15.70 -6.10 -21.46
CA ASP A 162 -16.55 -5.24 -22.29
C ASP A 162 -16.94 -3.93 -21.57
N LYS A 163 -16.71 -3.84 -20.26
CA LYS A 163 -16.96 -2.62 -19.48
C LYS A 163 -15.86 -1.61 -19.76
N GLU A 164 -16.23 -0.33 -19.71
CA GLU A 164 -15.30 0.79 -19.85
C GLU A 164 -15.56 1.87 -18.80
N GLY A 165 -14.61 2.81 -18.65
CA GLY A 165 -14.74 3.93 -17.72
C GLY A 165 -14.95 3.50 -16.26
N LYS A 166 -15.87 4.16 -15.56
CA LYS A 166 -16.11 3.95 -14.11
C LYS A 166 -16.52 2.51 -13.75
N PRO A 167 -17.41 1.81 -14.50
CA PRO A 167 -17.70 0.40 -14.26
C PRO A 167 -16.47 -0.51 -14.31
N LEU A 168 -15.61 -0.37 -15.33
CA LEU A 168 -14.37 -1.14 -15.46
C LEU A 168 -13.41 -0.84 -14.30
N LEU A 169 -13.22 0.44 -13.99
CA LEU A 169 -12.37 0.87 -12.90
C LEU A 169 -12.80 0.24 -11.56
N LYS A 170 -14.11 0.22 -11.30
CA LYS A 170 -14.67 -0.43 -10.09
C LYS A 170 -14.39 -1.94 -10.08
N ALA A 171 -14.56 -2.63 -11.21
CA ALA A 171 -14.30 -4.06 -11.32
C ALA A 171 -12.82 -4.39 -11.11
N VAL A 172 -11.93 -3.67 -11.79
CA VAL A 172 -10.46 -3.83 -11.70
C VAL A 172 -9.98 -3.58 -10.26
N MET A 173 -10.39 -2.47 -9.64
CA MET A 173 -9.95 -2.12 -8.29
C MET A 173 -10.45 -3.09 -7.23
N ARG A 174 -11.69 -3.58 -7.34
CA ARG A 174 -12.24 -4.58 -6.40
C ARG A 174 -11.54 -5.92 -6.48
N ARG A 175 -11.09 -6.33 -7.68
CA ARG A 175 -10.34 -7.58 -7.86
C ARG A 175 -8.88 -7.42 -7.44
N TRP A 176 -8.30 -6.24 -7.65
CA TRP A 176 -6.91 -5.99 -7.33
C TRP A 176 -6.66 -5.75 -5.85
N LEU A 177 -7.52 -4.96 -5.19
CA LEU A 177 -7.39 -4.55 -3.79
C LEU A 177 -8.75 -4.66 -3.08
N PRO A 178 -9.24 -5.88 -2.77
CA PRO A 178 -10.51 -6.07 -2.10
C PRO A 178 -10.51 -5.39 -0.72
N ALA A 179 -11.47 -4.48 -0.48
CA ALA A 179 -11.53 -3.75 0.78
C ALA A 179 -11.73 -4.64 2.02
N GLY A 180 -12.47 -5.74 1.85
CA GLY A 180 -12.74 -6.70 2.92
C GLY A 180 -11.45 -7.32 3.47
N ASP A 181 -10.53 -7.70 2.60
CA ASP A 181 -9.27 -8.35 3.00
C ASP A 181 -8.39 -7.40 3.79
N ALA A 182 -8.31 -6.13 3.36
CA ALA A 182 -7.54 -5.11 4.06
C ALA A 182 -8.09 -4.85 5.48
N LEU A 183 -9.41 -4.72 5.61
CA LEU A 183 -10.07 -4.46 6.88
C LEU A 183 -10.01 -5.67 7.83
N LEU A 184 -10.30 -6.88 7.33
CA LEU A 184 -10.25 -8.11 8.12
C LEU A 184 -8.82 -8.39 8.61
N GLN A 185 -7.81 -8.14 7.77
CA GLN A 185 -6.42 -8.28 8.18
C GLN A 185 -6.07 -7.31 9.32
N MET A 186 -6.51 -6.06 9.23
CA MET A 186 -6.27 -5.07 10.29
C MET A 186 -6.98 -5.46 11.59
N ILE A 187 -8.24 -5.88 11.52
CA ILE A 187 -9.05 -6.32 12.68
C ILE A 187 -8.39 -7.51 13.38
N THR A 188 -8.01 -8.54 12.63
CA THR A 188 -7.50 -9.79 13.20
C THR A 188 -6.10 -9.66 13.80
N ILE A 189 -5.27 -8.74 13.29
CA ILE A 189 -3.89 -8.57 13.76
C ILE A 189 -3.82 -7.58 14.92
N HIS A 190 -4.60 -6.50 14.87
CA HIS A 190 -4.43 -5.37 15.77
C HIS A 190 -5.51 -5.23 16.84
N LEU A 191 -6.69 -5.85 16.68
CA LEU A 191 -7.68 -5.85 17.76
C LEU A 191 -7.43 -7.02 18.71
N PRO A 192 -7.36 -6.78 20.03
CA PRO A 192 -7.18 -7.83 21.01
C PRO A 192 -8.40 -8.76 21.03
N SER A 193 -8.16 -10.02 21.39
CA SER A 193 -9.25 -10.96 21.66
C SER A 193 -10.00 -10.54 22.94
N PRO A 194 -11.27 -10.95 23.13
CA PRO A 194 -11.99 -10.71 24.39
C PRO A 194 -11.31 -11.26 25.64
N VAL A 195 -10.37 -12.20 25.50
CA VAL A 195 -9.58 -12.75 26.63
C VAL A 195 -8.42 -11.82 27.00
N THR A 196 -7.94 -11.01 26.06
CA THR A 196 -6.83 -10.07 26.23
C THR A 196 -7.32 -8.65 26.55
N ALA A 197 -8.56 -8.31 26.16
CA ALA A 197 -9.17 -6.99 26.29
C ALA A 197 -9.67 -6.67 27.70
#